data_AF-A0A914C553-F1
#
_entry.id   AF-A0A914C553-F1
#
_cell.length_a   1.000
_cell.length_b   1.000
_cell.length_c   1.000
_cell.angle_alpha   90.00
_cell.angle_beta   90.00
_cell.angle_gamma   90.00
#
_symmetry.space_group_name_H-M   'P 1'
#
loop_
_entity.id
_entity.type
_entity.pdbx_description
1 polymer ?
#
loop_
_entity_poly.entity_id
_entity_poly.type
_entity_poly.pdbx_seq_one_letter_code
_entity_poly.pdbx_strand_id
1 'polypeptide(L)'
;MSSRIVRLWQQVIDSLQQNNLSRIIKCLINEHREIKETVGIRAHFPIYRDILFVALDRFNRSVDREQFDRQFQQEFERIPPRILSLLPQQDCPPKPLTIACRRIFLPLDML
;
A
#
# COMPACT_ATOMS: atom_id res chain seq x y z
N MET A 1 -15.14 -16.40 2.86
CA MET A 1 -14.08 -15.38 3.12
C MET A 1 -13.48 -15.67 4.48
N SER A 2 -12.15 -15.81 4.58
CA SER A 2 -11.48 -16.10 5.87
C SER A 2 -11.67 -14.94 6.85
N SER A 3 -12.06 -15.23 8.09
CA SER A 3 -12.30 -14.24 9.16
C SER A 3 -11.07 -13.35 9.44
N ARG A 4 -9.86 -13.88 9.20
CA ARG A 4 -8.59 -13.14 9.31
C ARG A 4 -8.48 -12.01 8.29
N ILE A 5 -8.86 -12.25 7.04
CA ILE A 5 -8.76 -11.28 5.95
C ILE A 5 -9.68 -10.09 6.22
N VAL A 6 -10.89 -10.34 6.71
CA VAL A 6 -11.84 -9.28 7.08
C VAL A 6 -11.27 -8.41 8.20
N ARG A 7 -10.66 -9.00 9.23
CA ARG A 7 -10.03 -8.26 10.33
C ARG A 7 -8.84 -7.43 9.87
N LEU A 8 -8.01 -7.96 8.98
CA LEU A 8 -6.88 -7.23 8.39
C LEU A 8 -7.36 -5.96 7.71
N TRP A 9 -8.33 -6.07 6.79
CA TRP A 9 -8.81 -4.90 6.06
C TRP A 9 -9.54 -3.90 6.95
N GLN A 10 -10.24 -4.37 7.99
CA GLN A 10 -10.79 -3.46 9.00
C GLN A 10 -9.68 -2.66 9.70
N GLN A 11 -8.59 -3.30 10.11
CA GLN A 11 -7.43 -2.61 10.70
C GLN A 11 -6.77 -1.61 9.74
N VAL A 12 -6.73 -1.93 8.45
CA VAL A 12 -6.24 -1.01 7.41
C VAL A 12 -7.14 0.22 7.33
N ILE A 13 -8.46 0.02 7.29
CA ILE A 13 -9.45 1.12 7.23
C ILE A 13 -9.33 2.01 8.48
N ASP A 14 -9.29 1.42 9.67
CA ASP A 14 -9.17 2.17 10.92
C ASP A 14 -7.86 2.98 10.97
N SER A 15 -6.76 2.41 10.46
CA SER A 15 -5.47 3.10 10.39
C SER A 15 -5.45 4.21 9.34
N LEU A 16 -6.21 4.06 8.23
CA LEU A 16 -6.37 5.11 7.22
C LEU A 16 -7.14 6.30 7.78
N GLN A 17 -8.20 6.06 8.57
CA GLN A 17 -8.95 7.12 9.25
C GLN A 17 -8.06 7.93 10.22
N GLN A 18 -7.05 7.28 10.80
CA GLN A 18 -6.07 7.89 11.69
C GLN A 18 -4.86 8.48 10.94
N ASN A 19 -4.88 8.48 9.60
CA ASN A 19 -3.77 8.90 8.75
C ASN A 19 -2.42 8.22 9.08
N ASN A 20 -2.46 6.94 9.47
CA ASN A 20 -1.29 6.19 9.92
C ASN A 20 -0.84 5.15 8.87
N LEU A 21 -0.28 5.65 7.77
CA LEU A 21 0.26 4.80 6.69
C LEU A 21 1.41 3.89 7.13
N SER A 22 2.24 4.34 8.08
CA SER A 22 3.32 3.53 8.65
C SER A 22 2.81 2.20 9.21
N ARG A 23 1.70 2.26 9.97
CA ARG A 23 1.09 1.10 10.59
C ARG A 23 0.52 0.15 9.52
N ILE A 24 -0.11 0.70 8.49
CA ILE A 24 -0.71 -0.07 7.40
C ILE A 24 0.38 -0.83 6.63
N ILE A 25 1.45 -0.14 6.22
CA ILE A 25 2.56 -0.72 5.48
C ILE A 25 3.19 -1.86 6.30
N LYS A 26 3.51 -1.62 7.58
CA LYS A 26 4.06 -2.66 8.47
C LYS A 26 3.13 -3.86 8.61
N CYS A 27 1.82 -3.61 8.73
CA CYS A 27 0.81 -4.65 8.87
C CYS A 27 0.75 -5.54 7.62
N LEU A 28 0.70 -4.94 6.43
CA LEU A 28 0.64 -5.65 5.15
C LEU A 28 1.94 -6.41 4.86
N ILE A 29 3.11 -5.81 5.12
CA ILE A 29 4.40 -6.51 5.00
C ILE A 29 4.42 -7.75 5.90
N ASN A 30 3.98 -7.63 7.15
CA ASN A 30 3.92 -8.78 8.07
C ASN A 30 2.90 -9.84 7.63
N GLU A 31 1.77 -9.44 7.07
CA GLU A 31 0.76 -10.37 6.56
C GLU A 31 1.26 -11.15 5.34
N HIS A 32 2.05 -10.50 4.48
CA HIS A 32 2.65 -11.14 3.30
C HIS A 32 3.95 -11.89 3.62
N ARG A 33 4.49 -11.73 4.84
CA ARG A 33 5.67 -12.46 5.28
C ARG A 33 5.39 -13.95 5.30
N GLU A 34 6.29 -14.71 4.70
CA GLU A 34 6.24 -16.15 4.65
C GLU A 34 7.58 -16.71 5.12
N ILE A 35 7.53 -17.79 5.90
CA ILE A 35 8.72 -18.49 6.39
C ILE A 35 8.70 -19.87 5.73
N LYS A 36 9.60 -20.07 4.77
CA LYS A 36 9.90 -21.39 4.17
C LYS A 36 11.33 -21.78 4.59
N GLU A 37 12.18 -22.12 3.62
CA GLU A 37 13.62 -22.33 3.83
C GLU A 37 14.36 -21.01 4.10
N THR A 38 13.86 -19.91 3.54
CA THR A 38 14.32 -18.54 3.80
C THR A 38 13.12 -17.66 4.18
N VAL A 39 13.39 -16.59 4.93
CA VAL A 39 12.38 -15.56 5.21
C VAL A 39 12.17 -14.76 3.94
N GLY A 40 10.92 -14.69 3.47
CA GLY A 40 10.56 -13.95 2.27
C GLY A 40 9.17 -13.35 2.33
N ILE A 41 8.74 -12.79 1.22
CA ILE A 41 7.40 -12.25 1.02
C ILE A 41 6.67 -13.10 -0.02
N ARG A 42 5.48 -13.60 0.32
CA ARG A 42 4.66 -14.41 -0.61
C ARG A 42 4.17 -13.55 -1.77
N ALA A 43 3.74 -14.21 -2.86
CA ALA A 43 3.08 -13.53 -3.96
C ALA A 43 1.84 -12.76 -3.48
N HIS A 44 1.78 -11.49 -3.83
CA HIS A 44 0.68 -10.58 -3.51
C HIS A 44 0.70 -9.43 -4.51
N PHE A 45 -0.33 -8.58 -4.47
CA PHE A 45 -0.36 -7.37 -5.27
C PHE A 45 0.39 -6.23 -4.60
N PRO A 46 0.84 -5.19 -5.34
CA PRO A 46 1.60 -4.09 -4.77
C PRO A 46 0.91 -3.48 -3.55
N ILE A 47 1.62 -3.37 -2.42
CA ILE A 47 1.09 -2.81 -1.17
C ILE A 47 0.52 -1.41 -1.41
N TYR A 48 1.25 -0.55 -2.13
CA TYR A 48 0.78 0.79 -2.51
C TYR A 48 -0.61 0.74 -3.16
N ARG A 49 -0.83 -0.21 -4.07
CA ARG A 49 -2.06 -0.31 -4.86
C ARG A 49 -3.23 -0.69 -3.97
N ASP A 50 -3.03 -1.68 -3.10
CA ASP A 50 -4.09 -2.16 -2.23
C ASP A 50 -4.49 -1.09 -1.21
N ILE A 51 -3.52 -0.37 -0.62
CA ILE A 51 -3.83 0.75 0.29
C ILE A 51 -4.57 1.88 -0.45
N LEU A 52 -4.09 2.28 -1.64
CA LEU A 52 -4.73 3.33 -2.43
C LEU A 52 -6.16 2.91 -2.82
N PHE A 53 -6.36 1.65 -3.22
CA PHE A 53 -7.68 1.13 -3.57
C PHE A 53 -8.64 1.23 -2.39
N VAL A 54 -8.22 0.79 -1.20
CA VAL A 54 -9.05 0.88 0.01
C VAL A 54 -9.32 2.34 0.39
N ALA A 55 -8.33 3.23 0.27
CA ALA A 55 -8.54 4.65 0.53
C ALA A 55 -9.58 5.25 -0.43
N LEU A 56 -9.48 4.96 -1.72
CA LEU A 56 -10.43 5.44 -2.73
C LEU A 56 -11.81 4.82 -2.57
N ASP A 57 -11.91 3.53 -2.23
CA ASP A 57 -13.21 2.88 -1.95
C ASP A 57 -13.92 3.52 -0.75
N ARG A 58 -13.18 3.81 0.33
CA ARG A 58 -13.77 4.29 1.60
C ARG A 58 -14.01 5.80 1.65
N PHE A 59 -13.13 6.60 1.04
CA PHE A 59 -13.16 8.07 1.15
C PHE A 59 -13.39 8.75 -0.20
N ASN A 60 -13.33 7.99 -1.31
CA ASN A 60 -13.61 8.44 -2.66
C ASN A 60 -12.89 9.75 -3.03
N ARG A 61 -13.64 10.80 -3.36
CA ARG A 61 -13.12 12.10 -3.77
C ARG A 61 -12.40 12.87 -2.65
N SER A 62 -12.51 12.42 -1.40
CA SER A 62 -11.83 13.05 -0.26
C SER A 62 -10.36 12.64 -0.16
N VAL A 63 -9.90 11.65 -0.93
CA VAL A 63 -8.49 11.24 -0.96
C VAL A 63 -7.69 12.22 -1.81
N ASP A 64 -6.84 13.02 -1.17
CA ASP A 64 -5.76 13.71 -1.87
C ASP A 64 -4.69 12.70 -2.28
N ARG A 65 -4.71 12.32 -3.56
CA ARG A 65 -3.79 11.33 -4.13
C ARG A 65 -2.34 11.80 -4.13
N GLU A 66 -2.10 13.10 -4.29
CA GLU A 66 -0.73 13.61 -4.28
C GLU A 66 -0.15 13.60 -2.87
N GLN A 67 -0.96 13.96 -1.87
CA GLN A 67 -0.57 13.84 -0.48
C GLN A 67 -0.32 12.38 -0.11
N PHE A 68 -1.18 11.47 -0.57
CA PHE A 68 -1.02 10.03 -0.37
C PHE A 68 0.30 9.52 -0.95
N ASP A 69 0.62 9.87 -2.20
CA ASP A 69 1.87 9.46 -2.86
C ASP A 69 3.11 9.91 -2.08
N ARG A 70 3.12 11.18 -1.64
CA ARG A 70 4.21 11.74 -0.84
C ARG A 70 4.34 11.04 0.51
N GLN A 71 3.23 10.82 1.21
CA GLN A 71 3.25 10.15 2.51
C GLN A 71 3.70 8.69 2.38
N PHE A 72 3.23 7.96 1.36
CA PHE A 72 3.65 6.59 1.12
C PHE A 72 5.17 6.52 0.87
N GLN A 73 5.71 7.40 0.03
CA GLN A 73 7.15 7.51 -0.21
C GLN A 73 7.91 7.73 1.11
N GLN A 74 7.49 8.70 1.92
CA GLN A 74 8.13 9.03 3.20
C GLN A 74 8.09 7.85 4.20
N GLU A 75 6.97 7.14 4.29
CA GLU A 75 6.86 5.97 5.16
C GLU A 75 7.67 4.78 4.64
N PHE A 76 7.76 4.62 3.32
CA PHE A 76 8.59 3.58 2.71
C PHE A 76 10.08 3.81 3.00
N GLU A 77 10.55 5.05 2.92
CA GLU A 77 11.94 5.41 3.25
C GLU A 77 12.30 5.15 4.73
N ARG A 78 11.30 5.09 5.61
CA ARG A 78 11.48 4.75 7.04
C ARG A 78 11.55 3.25 7.30
N ILE A 79 11.32 2.40 6.30
CA ILE A 79 11.40 0.95 6.46
C ILE A 79 12.87 0.55 6.70
N PRO A 80 13.17 -0.26 7.73
CA PRO A 80 14.53 -0.72 7.99
C PRO A 80 15.16 -1.43 6.76
N PRO A 81 16.45 -1.21 6.47
CA PRO A 81 17.13 -1.83 5.32
C PRO A 81 17.00 -3.36 5.24
N ARG A 82 17.01 -4.04 6.40
CA ARG A 82 16.82 -5.50 6.50
C ARG A 82 15.43 -5.97 6.02
N ILE A 83 14.42 -5.11 6.11
CA ILE A 83 13.08 -5.41 5.61
C ILE A 83 13.02 -5.03 4.12
N LEU A 84 13.59 -3.89 3.73
CA LEU A 84 13.66 -3.47 2.33
C LEU A 84 14.32 -4.53 1.43
N SER A 85 15.37 -5.21 1.92
CA SER A 85 16.03 -6.29 1.17
C SER A 85 15.15 -7.53 0.91
N LEU A 86 14.02 -7.66 1.61
CA LEU A 86 13.05 -8.75 1.44
C LEU A 86 11.87 -8.34 0.54
N LEU A 87 11.65 -7.05 0.33
CA LEU A 87 10.50 -6.58 -0.43
C LEU A 87 10.72 -6.77 -1.94
N PRO A 88 9.72 -7.31 -2.66
CA PRO A 88 9.78 -7.35 -4.11
C PRO A 88 9.73 -5.93 -4.69
N GLN A 89 10.32 -5.75 -5.87
CA GLN A 89 10.39 -4.45 -6.56
C GLN A 89 9.03 -3.77 -6.73
N GLN A 90 7.95 -4.55 -6.85
CA GLN A 90 6.59 -4.04 -7.00
C GLN A 90 6.08 -3.24 -5.79
N ASP A 91 6.64 -3.46 -4.59
CA ASP A 91 6.26 -2.74 -3.37
C ASP A 91 7.04 -1.45 -3.18
N CYS A 92 8.04 -1.20 -4.03
CA CYS A 92 8.68 0.11 -4.08
C CYS A 92 7.65 1.18 -4.47
N PRO A 93 7.82 2.41 -3.97
CA PRO A 93 6.95 3.51 -4.35
C PRO A 93 6.86 3.69 -5.88
N PRO A 94 5.69 4.09 -6.40
CA PRO A 94 5.52 4.30 -7.82
C PRO A 94 6.46 5.41 -8.33
N LYS A 95 7.06 5.20 -9.50
CA LYS A 95 7.94 6.20 -10.12
C LYS A 95 7.16 7.48 -10.43
N PRO A 96 7.81 8.66 -10.44
CA PRO A 96 7.16 9.91 -10.81
C PRO A 96 6.40 9.85 -12.14
N LEU A 97 6.98 9.18 -13.15
CA LEU A 97 6.32 8.97 -14.44
C LEU A 97 5.04 8.12 -14.31
N THR A 98 5.06 7.07 -13.47
CA THR A 98 3.87 6.25 -13.20
C THR A 98 2.78 7.06 -12.50
N ILE A 99 3.14 7.91 -11.53
CA ILE A 99 2.22 8.83 -10.86
C ILE A 99 1.61 9.81 -11.89
N ALA A 100 2.44 10.41 -12.75
CA ALA A 100 1.98 11.33 -13.79
C ALA A 100 1.03 10.64 -14.78
N CYS A 101 1.39 9.45 -15.29
CA CYS A 101 0.54 8.65 -16.16
C CYS A 101 -0.82 8.35 -15.51
N ARG A 102 -0.84 7.94 -14.24
CA ARG A 102 -2.09 7.71 -13.51
C ARG A 102 -2.96 8.96 -13.49
N ARG A 103 -2.40 10.14 -13.30
CA ARG A 103 -3.17 11.40 -13.28
C ARG A 103 -3.76 11.76 -14.64
N ILE A 104 -3.01 11.52 -15.71
CA ILE A 104 -3.41 11.84 -17.08
C ILE A 104 -4.43 10.82 -17.61
N PHE A 105 -4.22 9.53 -17.30
CA PHE A 105 -4.97 8.43 -17.91
C PHE A 105 -6.09 7.87 -17.03
N LEU A 106 -6.07 7.97 -15.68
CA LEU A 106 -7.23 7.54 -14.86
C LEU A 106 -8.53 8.29 -15.17
N PRO A 107 -8.54 9.59 -15.52
CA PRO A 107 -9.77 10.27 -15.89
C PRO A 107 -10.47 9.67 -17.11
N LEU A 108 -9.77 8.87 -17.93
CA LEU A 108 -10.32 8.25 -19.13
C LEU A 108 -11.20 7.03 -18.84
N ASP A 109 -11.17 6.47 -17.62
CA ASP A 109 -12.01 5.35 -17.19
C ASP A 109 -13.36 5.82 -16.59
N MET A 110 -13.66 7.12 -16.61
CA MET A 110 -14.95 7.71 -16.20
C MET A 110 -15.55 8.61 -17.28
N LEU A 111 -15.60 8.13 -18.52
CA LEU A 111 -16.49 8.63 -19.58
C LEU A 111 -17.39 7.52 -20.07
#